data_AF-A0A6N9SIX8-F1
#
_entry.id   AF-A0A6N9SIX8-F1
#
_cell.length_a   1.000
_cell.length_b   1.000
_cell.length_c   1.000
_cell.angle_alpha   90.00
_cell.angle_beta   90.00
_cell.angle_gamma   90.00
#
_symmetry.space_group_name_H-M   'P 1'
#
loop_
_entity.id
_entity.type
_entity.pdbx_description
1 polymer ?
#
loop_
_entity_poly.entity_id
_entity_poly.type
_entity_poly.pdbx_seq_one_letter_code
_entity_poly.pdbx_strand_id
1 'polypeptide(L)'
;TGPAAVAAFVGQDGKITTTDKEIVNYFAHANGAVTNGTGSIIYQTADGKMTTEAKTKSEATEDPLKALDNALAKVDALRSDLGAVQNRFDSTITNLGNTVNNLTSARSRIEDADYATEVSNMSRAQILQQAGTSVLAQANQTTQNVLSLLR
;
A
#
# COMPACT_ATOMS: atom_id res chain seq x y z
N THR A 1 -77.39 12.23 10.93
CA THR A 1 -75.93 12.46 10.90
C THR A 1 -75.59 13.40 12.03
N GLY A 2 -75.14 12.87 13.17
CA GLY A 2 -74.82 13.70 14.35
C GLY A 2 -73.56 14.53 14.13
N PRO A 3 -73.44 15.75 14.69
CA PRO A 3 -72.27 16.59 14.48
C PRO A 3 -71.04 15.91 15.11
N ALA A 4 -69.97 15.76 14.31
CA ALA A 4 -68.70 15.25 14.76
C ALA A 4 -68.14 16.17 15.86
N ALA A 5 -67.70 15.59 16.99
CA ALA A 5 -67.05 16.35 18.05
C ALA A 5 -65.73 16.94 17.52
N VAL A 6 -65.68 18.27 17.39
CA VAL A 6 -64.46 18.98 17.04
C VAL A 6 -63.63 19.14 18.31
N ALA A 7 -62.37 18.71 18.28
CA ALA A 7 -61.45 18.91 19.40
C ALA A 7 -61.26 20.41 19.66
N ALA A 8 -61.47 20.81 20.91
CA ALA A 8 -61.38 22.18 21.37
C ALA A 8 -60.11 22.35 22.23
N PHE A 9 -59.26 23.29 21.84
CA PHE A 9 -57.99 23.63 22.49
C PHE A 9 -58.07 25.05 23.06
N VAL A 10 -57.22 25.40 24.03
CA VAL A 10 -57.14 26.78 24.57
C VAL A 10 -56.02 27.51 23.86
N GLY A 11 -56.34 28.60 23.15
CA GLY A 11 -55.39 29.48 22.50
C GLY A 11 -54.67 30.39 23.49
N GLN A 12 -53.62 31.08 23.05
CA GLN A 12 -52.81 31.94 23.94
C GLN A 12 -53.55 33.14 24.56
N ASP A 13 -54.68 33.55 23.99
CA ASP A 13 -55.57 34.56 24.55
C ASP A 13 -56.59 34.00 25.56
N GLY A 14 -56.47 32.71 25.89
CA GLY A 14 -57.38 31.99 26.79
C GLY A 14 -58.72 31.62 26.14
N LYS A 15 -58.91 31.86 24.84
CA LYS A 15 -60.13 31.46 24.13
C LYS A 15 -60.05 30.05 23.60
N ILE A 16 -61.21 29.44 23.43
CA ILE A 16 -61.33 28.13 22.79
C ILE A 16 -61.06 28.28 21.29
N THR A 17 -60.06 27.55 20.80
CA THR A 17 -59.68 27.44 19.39
C THR A 17 -59.75 26.00 18.92
N THR A 18 -59.91 25.78 17.61
CA THR A 18 -59.85 24.46 16.98
C THR A 18 -58.46 24.15 16.44
N THR A 19 -57.48 25.03 16.66
CA THR A 19 -56.09 24.88 16.21
C THR A 19 -55.28 24.12 17.26
N ASP A 20 -54.81 22.92 16.90
CA ASP A 20 -54.07 22.00 17.78
C ASP A 20 -52.70 22.55 18.23
N LYS A 21 -52.06 23.41 17.41
CA LYS A 21 -50.72 23.97 17.72
C LYS A 21 -50.60 25.42 17.28
N GLU A 22 -50.30 26.29 18.24
CA GLU A 22 -49.97 27.70 18.01
C GLU A 22 -48.46 27.88 18.19
N ILE A 23 -47.78 28.45 17.20
CA ILE A 23 -46.35 28.77 17.32
C ILE A 23 -46.23 30.07 18.12
N VAL A 24 -45.69 29.95 19.34
CA VAL A 24 -45.44 31.09 20.23
C VAL A 24 -43.99 31.53 20.10
N ASN A 25 -43.77 32.79 19.72
CA ASN A 25 -42.45 33.38 19.79
C ASN A 25 -42.22 33.95 21.20
N TYR A 26 -41.16 33.47 21.86
CA TYR A 26 -40.70 34.03 23.12
C TYR A 26 -39.60 35.05 22.87
N PHE A 27 -39.63 36.14 23.63
CA PHE A 27 -38.73 37.28 23.52
C PHE A 27 -37.97 37.48 24.82
N ALA A 28 -36.64 37.60 24.72
CA ALA A 28 -35.76 37.96 25.83
C ALA A 28 -35.62 39.48 25.95
N HIS A 29 -35.62 39.97 27.20
CA HIS A 29 -35.38 41.36 27.56
C HIS A 29 -34.02 41.54 28.24
N ALA A 30 -33.46 42.75 28.19
CA ALA A 30 -32.17 43.08 28.81
C ALA A 30 -32.14 42.88 30.34
N ASN A 31 -33.31 42.85 30.99
CA ASN A 31 -33.46 42.57 32.42
C ASN A 31 -33.54 41.07 32.75
N GLY A 32 -33.40 40.19 31.75
CA GLY A 32 -33.49 38.73 31.91
C GLY A 32 -34.92 38.18 31.91
N ALA A 33 -35.95 39.01 31.73
CA ALA A 33 -37.33 38.53 31.60
C ALA A 33 -37.58 37.90 30.22
N VAL A 34 -38.43 36.86 30.18
CA VAL A 34 -38.91 36.22 28.95
C VAL A 34 -40.40 36.50 28.81
N THR A 35 -40.82 37.07 27.68
CA THR A 35 -42.23 37.43 27.41
C THR A 35 -42.65 36.98 26.02
N ASN A 36 -43.94 36.88 25.74
CA ASN A 36 -44.49 36.56 24.41
C ASN A 36 -44.87 37.83 23.60
N GLY A 37 -44.34 39.00 23.99
CA GLY A 37 -44.69 40.30 23.41
C GLY A 37 -43.57 40.91 22.58
N THR A 38 -42.80 41.81 23.19
CA THR A 38 -41.73 42.56 22.54
C THR A 38 -40.36 42.13 23.07
N GLY A 39 -39.30 42.33 22.29
CA GLY A 39 -37.92 42.01 22.68
C GLY A 39 -37.15 41.28 21.58
N SER A 40 -36.05 40.63 21.92
CA SER A 40 -35.28 39.81 20.98
C SER A 40 -35.84 38.39 20.94
N ILE A 41 -36.18 37.88 19.75
CA ILE A 41 -36.69 36.50 19.60
C ILE A 41 -35.67 35.50 20.14
N ILE A 42 -36.14 34.55 20.93
CA ILE A 42 -35.34 33.43 21.45
C ILE A 42 -35.50 32.24 20.53
N TYR A 43 -34.38 31.68 20.09
CA TYR A 43 -34.27 30.44 19.33
C TYR A 43 -33.63 29.36 20.21
N GLN A 44 -34.10 28.12 20.09
CA GLN A 44 -33.46 26.96 20.69
C GLN A 44 -32.48 26.35 19.70
N THR A 45 -31.23 26.14 20.11
CA THR A 45 -30.23 25.42 19.31
C THR A 45 -30.47 23.90 19.37
N ALA A 46 -29.86 23.14 18.47
CA ALA A 46 -29.95 21.67 18.46
C ALA A 46 -29.50 21.03 19.79
N ASP A 47 -28.59 21.69 20.52
CA ASP A 47 -28.09 21.25 21.83
C ASP A 47 -29.00 21.67 23.01
N GLY A 48 -30.17 22.25 22.73
CA GLY A 48 -31.13 22.69 23.75
C GLY A 48 -30.80 24.03 24.42
N LYS A 49 -29.74 24.74 23.98
CA LYS A 49 -29.36 26.05 24.51
C LYS A 49 -30.21 27.16 23.86
N MET A 50 -30.57 28.18 24.64
CA MET A 50 -31.30 29.35 24.14
C MET A 50 -30.33 30.41 23.59
N THR A 51 -30.63 30.96 22.43
CA THR A 51 -29.87 32.05 21.78
C THR A 51 -30.82 33.10 21.21
N THR A 52 -30.38 34.35 21.09
CA THR A 52 -31.11 35.40 20.37
C THR A 52 -30.67 35.53 18.91
N GLU A 53 -29.72 34.71 18.47
CA GLU A 53 -29.24 34.68 17.09
C GLU A 53 -30.13 33.78 16.22
N ALA A 54 -30.71 34.36 15.16
CA ALA A 54 -31.63 33.65 14.26
C ALA A 54 -30.99 32.53 13.43
N LYS A 55 -29.66 32.41 13.46
CA LYS A 55 -28.92 31.32 12.83
C LYS A 55 -27.93 30.78 13.84
N THR A 56 -28.06 29.49 14.18
CA THR A 56 -26.92 28.74 14.70
C THR A 56 -25.83 28.81 13.65
N LYS A 57 -24.63 29.30 14.01
CA LYS A 57 -23.44 29.06 13.18
C LYS A 57 -23.33 27.54 13.05
N SER A 58 -23.78 26.99 11.93
CA SER A 58 -23.24 25.72 11.48
C SER A 58 -21.73 25.94 11.47
N GLU A 59 -20.98 25.09 12.16
CA GLU A 59 -19.55 24.95 11.92
C GLU A 59 -19.37 24.44 10.49
N ALA A 60 -19.63 25.29 9.51
CA ALA A 60 -19.15 25.08 8.17
C ALA A 60 -17.64 25.09 8.31
N THR A 61 -16.99 23.96 8.05
CA THR A 61 -15.54 23.85 7.90
C THR A 61 -15.09 25.09 7.12
N GLU A 62 -14.29 25.97 7.73
CA GLU A 62 -14.08 27.32 7.17
C GLU A 62 -13.50 27.31 5.75
N ASP A 63 -12.92 26.20 5.31
CA ASP A 63 -12.58 25.93 3.92
C ASP A 63 -12.46 24.41 3.64
N PRO A 64 -13.54 23.71 3.24
CA PRO A 64 -13.46 22.28 2.94
C PRO A 64 -12.54 22.00 1.74
N LEU A 65 -12.40 22.96 0.81
CA LEU A 65 -11.51 22.85 -0.35
C LEU A 65 -10.04 22.90 0.06
N LYS A 66 -9.64 23.77 1.01
CA LYS A 66 -8.27 23.79 1.51
C LYS A 66 -7.89 22.49 2.23
N ALA A 67 -8.83 21.91 2.96
CA ALA A 67 -8.62 20.60 3.59
C ALA A 67 -8.40 19.50 2.54
N LEU A 68 -9.16 19.55 1.44
CA LEU A 68 -9.02 18.62 0.31
C LEU A 68 -7.68 18.81 -0.42
N ASP A 69 -7.27 20.05 -0.71
CA ASP A 69 -5.99 20.35 -1.36
C ASP A 69 -4.81 19.84 -0.53
N ASN A 70 -4.86 20.03 0.79
CA ASN A 70 -3.85 19.50 1.71
C ASN A 70 -3.83 17.96 1.72
N ALA A 71 -4.98 17.32 1.60
CA ALA A 71 -5.06 15.86 1.52
C ALA A 71 -4.50 15.34 0.18
N LEU A 72 -4.84 16.01 -0.93
CA LEU A 72 -4.31 15.68 -2.26
C LEU A 72 -2.79 15.87 -2.32
N ALA A 73 -2.27 16.98 -1.78
CA ALA A 73 -0.83 17.22 -1.73
C ALA A 73 -0.06 16.10 -0.99
N LYS A 74 -0.65 15.54 0.08
CA LYS A 74 -0.07 14.38 0.80
C LYS A 74 -0.07 13.12 -0.06
N VAL A 75 -1.16 12.86 -0.77
CA VAL A 75 -1.26 11.69 -1.68
C VAL A 75 -0.27 11.82 -2.82
N ASP A 76 -0.14 13.01 -3.41
CA ASP A 76 0.80 13.28 -4.49
C ASP A 76 2.26 13.15 -4.04
N ALA A 77 2.58 13.61 -2.83
CA ALA A 77 3.90 13.38 -2.24
C ALA A 77 4.22 11.88 -2.10
N LEU A 78 3.29 11.10 -1.53
CA LEU A 78 3.46 9.65 -1.41
C LEU A 78 3.59 8.97 -2.79
N ARG A 79 2.81 9.41 -3.78
CA ARG A 79 2.89 8.90 -5.15
C ARG A 79 4.23 9.23 -5.81
N SER A 80 4.77 10.42 -5.56
CA SER A 80 6.09 10.84 -6.04
C SER A 80 7.18 9.96 -5.46
N ASP A 81 7.14 9.71 -4.14
CA ASP A 81 8.09 8.82 -3.46
C ASP A 81 8.03 7.39 -4.03
N LEU A 82 6.83 6.87 -4.27
CA LEU A 82 6.65 5.56 -4.90
C LEU A 82 7.22 5.53 -6.33
N GLY A 83 7.05 6.59 -7.12
CA GLY A 83 7.66 6.72 -8.44
C GLY A 83 9.19 6.75 -8.39
N ALA A 84 9.77 7.46 -7.41
CA ALA A 84 11.21 7.47 -7.19
C ALA A 84 11.74 6.07 -6.80
N VAL A 85 11.00 5.35 -5.96
CA VAL A 85 11.33 3.97 -5.58
C VAL A 85 11.24 3.03 -6.78
N GLN A 86 10.24 3.19 -7.67
CA GLN A 86 10.15 2.43 -8.93
C GLN A 86 11.37 2.66 -9.82
N ASN A 87 11.77 3.91 -10.06
CA ASN A 87 12.98 4.22 -10.83
C ASN A 87 14.25 3.60 -10.23
N ARG A 88 14.34 3.57 -8.90
CA ARG A 88 15.44 2.92 -8.18
C ARG A 88 15.41 1.40 -8.36
N PHE A 89 14.23 0.77 -8.32
CA PHE A 89 14.09 -0.66 -8.59
C PHE A 89 14.48 -1.00 -10.02
N ASP A 90 14.01 -0.24 -11.02
CA ASP A 90 14.38 -0.47 -12.43
C ASP A 90 15.90 -0.38 -12.63
N SER A 91 16.54 0.66 -12.07
CA SER A 91 17.99 0.83 -12.12
C SER A 91 18.73 -0.33 -11.45
N THR A 92 18.22 -0.79 -10.30
CA THR A 92 18.81 -1.91 -9.55
C THR A 92 18.66 -3.22 -10.31
N ILE A 93 17.50 -3.45 -10.93
CA ILE A 93 17.21 -4.64 -11.75
C ILE A 93 18.13 -4.68 -12.96
N THR A 94 18.28 -3.57 -13.70
CA THR A 94 19.20 -3.51 -14.84
C THR A 94 20.64 -3.77 -14.41
N ASN A 95 21.10 -3.16 -13.32
CA ASN A 95 22.44 -3.39 -12.80
C ASN A 95 22.66 -4.84 -12.35
N LEU A 96 21.67 -5.44 -11.66
CA LEU A 96 21.73 -6.82 -11.21
C LEU A 96 21.72 -7.79 -12.41
N GLY A 97 20.90 -7.54 -13.43
CA GLY A 97 20.88 -8.32 -14.66
C GLY A 97 22.25 -8.35 -15.34
N ASN A 98 22.91 -7.20 -15.45
CA ASN A 98 24.28 -7.12 -15.96
C ASN A 98 25.27 -7.91 -15.09
N THR A 99 25.15 -7.80 -13.77
CA THR A 99 26.00 -8.52 -12.81
C THR A 99 25.83 -10.03 -12.94
N VAL A 100 24.58 -10.51 -13.04
CA VAL A 100 24.27 -11.93 -13.22
C VAL A 100 24.82 -12.46 -14.55
N ASN A 101 24.67 -11.71 -15.63
CA ASN A 101 25.24 -12.09 -16.93
C ASN A 101 26.77 -12.18 -16.87
N ASN A 102 27.43 -11.19 -16.25
CA ASN A 102 28.88 -11.20 -16.08
C ASN A 102 29.35 -12.35 -15.19
N LEU A 103 28.66 -12.60 -14.08
CA LEU A 103 29.03 -13.67 -13.14
C LEU A 103 28.79 -15.05 -13.74
N THR A 104 27.67 -15.25 -14.44
CA THR A 104 27.37 -16.50 -15.15
C THR A 104 28.42 -16.78 -16.23
N SER A 105 28.79 -15.75 -17.01
CA SER A 105 29.85 -15.86 -18.04
C SER A 105 31.21 -16.18 -17.43
N ALA A 106 31.57 -15.54 -16.31
CA ALA A 106 32.81 -15.81 -15.58
C ALA A 106 32.82 -17.23 -15.02
N ARG A 107 31.69 -17.68 -14.44
CA ARG A 107 31.55 -19.03 -13.88
C ARG A 107 31.66 -20.11 -14.95
N SER A 108 30.99 -19.95 -16.09
CA SER A 108 31.13 -20.86 -17.23
C SER A 108 32.56 -20.92 -17.72
N ARG A 109 33.28 -19.80 -17.83
CA ARG A 109 34.71 -19.84 -18.22
C ARG A 109 35.59 -20.62 -17.24
N ILE A 110 35.32 -20.51 -15.93
CA ILE A 110 36.06 -21.26 -14.91
C ILE A 110 35.69 -22.75 -15.01
N GLU A 111 34.40 -23.08 -14.96
CA GLU A 111 33.91 -24.46 -15.03
C GLU A 111 34.34 -25.17 -16.32
N ASP A 112 34.24 -24.50 -17.47
CA ASP A 112 34.62 -25.04 -18.78
C ASP A 112 36.15 -25.20 -18.90
N ALA A 113 36.95 -24.28 -18.36
CA ALA A 113 38.40 -24.40 -18.34
C ALA A 113 38.86 -25.55 -17.44
N ASP A 114 38.29 -25.65 -16.23
CA ASP A 114 38.59 -26.73 -15.29
C ASP A 114 38.17 -28.08 -15.89
N TYR A 115 36.98 -28.17 -16.50
CA TYR A 115 36.52 -29.37 -17.18
C TYR A 115 37.43 -29.77 -18.35
N ALA A 116 37.85 -28.81 -19.17
CA ALA A 116 38.78 -29.08 -20.27
C ALA A 116 40.12 -29.63 -19.77
N THR A 117 40.66 -29.09 -18.66
CA THR A 117 41.90 -29.61 -18.06
C THR A 117 41.73 -31.00 -17.46
N GLU A 118 40.64 -31.25 -16.73
CA GLU A 118 40.38 -32.55 -16.11
C GLU A 118 40.13 -33.64 -17.16
N VAL A 119 39.35 -33.34 -18.20
CA VAL A 119 39.14 -34.29 -19.32
C VAL A 119 40.44 -34.57 -20.07
N SER A 120 41.31 -33.56 -20.24
CA SER A 120 42.63 -33.75 -20.84
C SER A 120 43.51 -34.66 -19.97
N ASN A 121 43.50 -34.46 -18.65
CA ASN A 121 44.24 -35.30 -17.71
C ASN A 121 43.69 -36.72 -17.65
N MET A 122 42.36 -36.89 -17.63
CA MET A 122 41.67 -38.18 -17.68
C MET A 122 42.03 -38.92 -18.98
N SER A 123 41.94 -38.24 -20.13
CA SER A 123 42.31 -38.82 -21.42
C SER A 123 43.80 -39.20 -21.46
N ARG A 124 44.68 -38.35 -20.97
CA ARG A 124 46.12 -38.65 -20.84
C ARG A 124 46.35 -39.88 -19.95
N ALA A 125 45.64 -39.99 -18.82
CA ALA A 125 45.74 -41.12 -17.91
C ALA A 125 45.25 -42.43 -18.57
N GLN A 126 44.14 -42.39 -19.31
CA GLN A 126 43.63 -43.53 -20.08
C GLN A 126 44.63 -43.98 -21.16
N ILE A 127 45.20 -43.02 -21.91
CA ILE A 127 46.25 -43.31 -22.91
C ILE A 127 47.48 -43.92 -22.25
N LEU A 128 47.93 -43.38 -21.11
CA LEU A 128 49.06 -43.93 -20.34
C LEU A 128 48.78 -45.35 -19.83
N GLN A 129 47.56 -45.65 -19.39
CA GLN A 129 47.19 -46.99 -18.97
C GLN A 129 47.18 -47.98 -20.16
N GLN A 130 46.64 -47.57 -21.30
CA GLN A 130 46.64 -48.39 -22.51
C GLN A 130 48.06 -48.58 -23.08
N ALA A 131 48.87 -47.53 -23.10
CA ALA A 131 50.27 -47.60 -23.51
C ALA A 131 51.10 -48.43 -22.51
N GLY A 132 50.88 -48.28 -21.20
CA GLY A 132 51.57 -49.04 -20.17
C GLY A 132 51.32 -50.54 -20.28
N THR A 133 50.07 -50.96 -20.53
CA THR A 133 49.76 -52.37 -20.78
C THR A 133 50.37 -52.90 -22.08
N SER A 134 50.36 -52.11 -23.15
CA SER A 134 51.00 -52.47 -24.42
C SER A 134 52.53 -52.56 -24.32
N VAL A 135 53.18 -51.61 -23.64
CA VAL A 135 54.63 -51.61 -23.40
C VAL A 135 55.04 -52.75 -22.48
N LEU A 136 54.27 -53.03 -21.43
CA LEU A 136 54.51 -54.21 -20.57
C LEU A 136 54.40 -55.52 -21.37
N ALA A 137 53.40 -55.65 -22.23
CA ALA A 137 53.27 -56.81 -23.11
C ALA A 137 54.47 -56.96 -24.06
N GLN A 138 54.94 -55.85 -24.65
CA GLN A 138 56.08 -55.83 -25.55
C GLN A 138 57.41 -56.12 -24.83
N ALA A 139 57.60 -55.59 -23.61
CA ALA A 139 58.77 -55.85 -22.77
C ALA A 139 58.84 -57.33 -22.32
N ASN A 140 57.69 -57.93 -22.01
CA ASN A 140 57.59 -59.36 -21.67
C ASN A 140 57.92 -60.27 -22.86
N GLN A 141 57.52 -59.90 -24.08
CA GLN A 141 57.90 -60.66 -25.29
C GLN A 141 59.40 -60.54 -25.60
N THR A 142 59.98 -59.35 -25.46
CA THR A 142 61.42 -59.17 -25.71
C THR A 142 62.29 -59.90 -24.70
N THR A 143 61.90 -59.95 -23.42
CA THR A 143 62.63 -60.73 -22.39
C THR A 143 62.59 -62.23 -22.65
N GLN A 144 61.47 -62.79 -23.12
CA GLN A 144 61.39 -64.20 -23.49
C GLN A 144 62.27 -64.55 -24.69
N ASN A 145 62.36 -63.65 -25.68
CA ASN A 145 63.26 -63.81 -26.81
C ASN A 145 64.74 -63.81 -26.37
N VAL A 146 65.12 -62.98 -25.38
CA VAL A 146 66.48 -62.99 -24.84
C VAL A 146 66.79 -64.29 -24.09
N LEU A 147 65.85 -64.80 -23.29
CA LEU A 147 66.01 -66.11 -22.64
C LEU A 147 66.16 -67.25 -23.67
N SER A 148 65.49 -67.15 -24.81
CA SER A 148 65.65 -68.09 -25.92
C SER A 148 67.04 -68.02 -26.58
N LEU A 149 67.73 -66.88 -26.49
CA LEU A 149 69.07 -66.68 -27.03
C LEU A 149 70.19 -67.11 -26.05
N LEU A 150 69.84 -67.38 -24.78
CA LEU A 150 70.78 -67.82 -23.73
C LEU A 150 70.68 -69.34 -23.45
N ARG A 151 69.92 -70.08 -24.27
CA ARG A 151 69.73 -71.53 -24.16
C ARG A 151 70.34 -72.28 -25.34
#